data_AF-A0A7S2S994-F1
#
_entry.id   AF-A0A7S2S994-F1
#
_cell.length_a   1.000
_cell.length_b   1.000
_cell.length_c   1.000
_cell.angle_alpha   90.00
_cell.angle_beta   90.00
_cell.angle_gamma   90.00
#
_symmetry.space_group_name_H-M   'P 1'
#
loop_
_entity.id
_entity.type
_entity.pdbx_description
1 polymer ?
#
loop_
_entity_poly.entity_id
_entity_poly.type
_entity_poly.pdbx_seq_one_letter_code
_entity_poly.pdbx_strand_id
1 'polypeptide(L)'
;MNTDLHNPNIREDRKMAKEDFIRNNRGIASGNDLAEDFLAGIYDRIAARQISLKEDDDLRRREAGRQSIASMDMFSSTAQVRRKKEAFHREREDMVRQSELMFTKAVHEGRQGIEY
;
A
#
# COMPACT_ATOMS: atom_id res chain seq x y z
N MET A 1 18.65 1.52 -10.95
CA MET A 1 19.54 1.06 -9.86
C MET A 1 18.91 1.22 -8.48
N ASN A 2 18.75 2.44 -7.94
CA ASN A 2 18.14 2.64 -6.62
C ASN A 2 16.76 1.98 -6.46
N THR A 3 15.83 2.26 -7.38
CA THR A 3 14.49 1.65 -7.38
C THR A 3 14.54 0.14 -7.51
N ASP A 4 15.51 -0.40 -8.24
CA ASP A 4 15.63 -1.83 -8.47
C ASP A 4 16.03 -2.57 -7.18
N LEU A 5 17.07 -2.09 -6.49
CA LEU A 5 17.54 -2.70 -5.25
C LEU A 5 16.58 -2.57 -4.07
N HIS A 6 15.84 -1.46 -3.98
CA HIS A 6 15.06 -1.10 -2.78
C HIS A 6 13.54 -1.25 -2.94
N ASN A 7 13.05 -1.68 -4.09
CA ASN A 7 11.63 -1.96 -4.28
C ASN A 7 11.28 -3.35 -3.73
N PRO A 8 10.44 -3.47 -2.69
CA PRO A 8 10.08 -4.75 -2.10
C PRO A 8 9.28 -5.67 -3.04
N ASN A 9 8.73 -5.13 -4.13
CA ASN A 9 7.99 -5.91 -5.12
C ASN A 9 8.92 -6.64 -6.12
N ILE A 10 10.21 -6.31 -6.13
CA ILE A 10 11.21 -6.99 -6.95
C ILE A 10 11.81 -8.11 -6.09
N ARG A 11 11.71 -9.34 -6.59
CA ARG A 11 12.31 -10.50 -5.92
C ARG A 11 13.82 -10.34 -5.88
N GLU A 12 14.44 -10.80 -4.80
CA GLU A 12 15.89 -10.64 -4.58
C GLU A 12 16.73 -11.21 -5.73
N ASP A 13 16.34 -12.36 -6.27
CA ASP A 13 17.00 -13.03 -7.41
C ASP A 13 16.85 -12.29 -8.75
N ARG A 14 15.98 -11.27 -8.81
CA ARG A 14 15.74 -10.44 -10.00
C ARG A 14 16.32 -9.04 -9.89
N LYS A 15 16.89 -8.69 -8.74
CA LYS A 15 17.58 -7.40 -8.57
C LYS A 15 18.86 -7.41 -9.38
N MET A 16 19.22 -6.24 -9.90
CA MET A 16 20.43 -6.00 -10.67
C MET A 16 21.66 -6.35 -9.83
N ALA A 17 22.46 -7.29 -10.30
CA ALA A 17 23.72 -7.63 -9.65
C ALA A 17 24.76 -6.52 -9.85
N LYS A 18 25.81 -6.55 -9.02
CA LYS A 18 26.92 -5.58 -9.12
C LYS A 18 27.60 -5.64 -10.49
N GLU A 19 27.82 -6.85 -10.97
CA GLU A 19 28.43 -7.15 -12.26
C GLU A 19 27.56 -6.63 -13.41
N ASP A 20 26.23 -6.72 -13.26
CA ASP A 20 25.28 -6.16 -14.22
C ASP A 20 25.34 -4.64 -14.24
N PHE A 21 25.41 -4.00 -13.07
CA PHE A 21 25.56 -2.56 -12.98
C PHE A 21 26.85 -2.07 -13.65
N ILE A 22 27.97 -2.75 -13.45
CA ILE A 22 29.25 -2.42 -14.11
C ILE A 22 29.12 -2.55 -15.62
N ARG A 23 28.58 -3.67 -16.10
CA ARG A 23 28.38 -3.92 -17.54
C ARG A 23 27.47 -2.88 -18.20
N ASN A 24 26.38 -2.51 -17.52
CA ASN A 24 25.39 -1.55 -18.02
C ASN A 24 25.96 -0.13 -18.16
N ASN A 25 27.08 0.18 -17.47
CA ASN A 25 27.71 1.50 -17.51
C ASN A 25 29.01 1.52 -18.33
N ARG A 26 29.31 0.46 -19.11
CA ARG A 26 30.44 0.49 -20.07
C ARG A 26 30.20 1.56 -21.15
N GLY A 27 31.26 2.25 -21.55
CA GLY A 27 31.25 3.29 -22.58
C GLY A 27 30.68 4.65 -22.15
N ILE A 28 30.27 4.81 -20.88
CA ILE A 28 29.63 6.03 -20.39
C ILE A 28 30.55 7.27 -20.42
N ALA A 29 31.88 7.08 -20.37
CA ALA A 29 32.85 8.17 -20.37
C ALA A 29 33.33 8.48 -21.80
N SER A 30 32.43 9.04 -22.63
CA SER A 30 32.70 9.39 -24.03
C SER A 30 33.19 8.21 -24.88
N GLY A 31 32.58 7.05 -24.68
CA GLY A 31 32.97 5.80 -25.34
C GLY A 31 34.02 4.98 -24.58
N ASN A 32 34.56 5.51 -23.47
CA ASN A 32 35.44 4.77 -22.58
C ASN A 32 34.70 4.23 -21.34
N ASP A 33 35.32 3.24 -20.70
CA ASP A 33 34.84 2.65 -19.46
C ASP A 33 35.37 3.41 -18.24
N LEU A 34 34.53 3.54 -17.21
CA LEU A 34 34.97 3.96 -15.88
C LEU A 34 35.61 2.79 -15.15
N ALA A 35 36.51 3.08 -14.20
CA ALA A 35 37.13 2.05 -13.38
C ALA A 35 36.09 1.18 -12.66
N GLU A 36 36.26 -0.14 -12.70
CA GLU A 36 35.29 -1.07 -12.12
C GLU A 36 35.11 -0.85 -10.61
N ASP A 37 36.19 -0.61 -9.87
CA ASP A 37 36.15 -0.33 -8.44
C ASP A 37 35.35 0.94 -8.11
N PHE A 38 35.38 1.94 -8.98
CA PHE A 38 34.61 3.16 -8.80
C PHE A 38 33.11 2.88 -8.91
N LEU A 39 32.71 2.12 -9.94
CA LEU A 39 31.32 1.71 -10.14
C LEU A 39 30.85 0.74 -9.05
N ALA A 40 31.70 -0.21 -8.64
CA ALA A 40 31.45 -1.13 -7.54
C ALA A 40 31.22 -0.37 -6.22
N GLY A 41 32.05 0.63 -5.92
CA GLY A 41 31.87 1.47 -4.74
C GLY A 41 30.58 2.28 -4.76
N ILE A 42 30.14 2.76 -5.93
CA ILE A 42 28.83 3.41 -6.08
C ILE A 42 27.70 2.41 -5.83
N TYR A 43 27.77 1.22 -6.43
CA TYR A 43 26.80 0.14 -6.25
C TYR A 43 26.63 -0.16 -4.76
N ASP A 44 27.74 -0.39 -4.04
CA ASP A 44 27.71 -0.77 -2.62
C ASP A 44 27.09 0.31 -1.74
N ARG A 45 27.35 1.59 -2.03
CA ARG A 45 26.72 2.70 -1.31
C ARG A 45 25.21 2.76 -1.55
N ILE A 46 24.76 2.57 -2.79
CA ILE A 46 23.33 2.54 -3.12
C ILE A 46 22.68 1.32 -2.46
N ALA A 47 23.32 0.14 -2.51
CA ALA A 47 22.80 -1.08 -1.91
C ALA A 47 22.68 -0.96 -0.38
N ALA A 48 23.68 -0.37 0.28
CA ALA A 48 23.68 -0.18 1.72
C ALA A 48 22.66 0.86 2.20
N ARG A 49 22.42 1.91 1.42
CA ARG A 49 21.52 3.00 1.79
C ARG A 49 20.66 3.44 0.60
N GLN A 50 19.36 3.22 0.74
CA GLN A 50 18.37 3.74 -0.20
C GLN A 50 18.51 5.26 -0.33
N ILE A 51 18.51 5.73 -1.57
CA ILE A 51 18.36 7.15 -1.87
C ILE A 51 16.87 7.48 -1.77
N SER A 52 16.52 8.38 -0.87
CA SER A 52 15.16 8.76 -0.52
C SER A 52 15.11 10.23 -0.12
N LEU A 53 13.92 10.84 -0.21
CA LEU A 53 13.68 12.17 0.31
C LEU A 53 13.44 12.10 1.82
N LYS A 54 13.79 13.16 2.55
CA LYS A 54 13.61 13.19 4.01
C LYS A 54 12.14 13.03 4.39
N GLU A 55 11.27 13.66 3.61
CA GLU A 55 9.83 13.60 3.77
C GLU A 55 9.30 12.17 3.59
N ASP A 56 9.82 11.42 2.61
CA ASP A 56 9.45 10.03 2.36
C ASP A 56 9.92 9.09 3.48
N ASP A 57 11.11 9.33 4.01
CA ASP A 57 11.65 8.59 5.16
C ASP A 57 10.82 8.86 6.43
N ASP A 58 10.43 10.12 6.66
CA ASP A 58 9.57 10.52 7.76
C ASP A 58 8.16 9.90 7.64
N LEU A 59 7.60 9.88 6.43
CA LEU A 59 6.32 9.23 6.14
C LEU A 59 6.41 7.72 6.43
N ARG A 60 7.41 7.01 5.89
CA ARG A 60 7.62 5.58 6.17
C ARG A 60 7.77 5.30 7.66
N ARG A 61 8.50 6.14 8.39
CA ARG A 61 8.67 6.01 9.85
C ARG A 61 7.33 6.17 10.59
N ARG A 62 6.51 7.15 10.18
CA ARG A 62 5.17 7.36 10.75
C ARG A 62 4.24 6.19 10.44
N GLU A 63 4.26 5.68 9.22
CA GLU A 63 3.44 4.54 8.81
C GLU A 63 3.82 3.25 9.53
N ALA A 64 5.12 2.98 9.70
CA ALA A 64 5.61 1.85 10.50
C ALA A 64 5.13 1.93 11.96
N GLY A 65 5.08 3.14 12.53
CA GLY A 65 4.51 3.39 13.87
C GLY A 65 2.99 3.21 13.95
N ARG A 66 2.25 3.41 12.84
CA ARG A 66 0.79 3.14 12.79
C ARG A 66 0.49 1.66 12.70
N GLN A 67 1.31 0.88 11.99
CA GLN A 67 1.12 -0.57 11.86
C GLN A 67 1.35 -1.31 13.18
N SER A 68 2.23 -0.81 14.06
CA SER A 68 2.46 -1.41 15.39
C SER A 68 1.32 -1.15 16.39
N ILE A 69 0.65 0.00 16.32
CA ILE A 69 -0.54 0.29 17.14
C ILE A 69 -1.75 -0.49 16.63
N ALA A 70 -1.94 -0.56 15.31
CA ALA A 70 -3.04 -1.31 14.71
C ALA A 70 -2.96 -2.83 14.96
N SER A 71 -1.75 -3.41 14.98
CA SER A 71 -1.56 -4.83 15.33
C SER A 71 -1.79 -5.11 16.82
N MET A 72 -1.45 -4.17 17.70
CA MET A 72 -1.74 -4.23 19.14
C MET A 72 -3.26 -4.15 19.44
N ASP A 73 -4.01 -3.28 18.74
CA ASP A 73 -5.47 -3.17 18.85
C ASP A 73 -6.21 -4.41 18.32
N MET A 74 -5.63 -5.09 17.33
CA MET A 74 -6.20 -6.32 16.76
C MET A 74 -6.04 -7.53 17.71
N PHE A 75 -4.91 -7.63 18.43
CA PHE A 75 -4.66 -8.75 19.36
C PHE A 75 -5.29 -8.55 20.75
N SER A 76 -5.57 -7.31 21.15
CA SER A 76 -6.19 -6.96 22.44
C SER A 76 -7.72 -7.13 22.47
N SER A 77 -8.39 -7.20 21.31
CA SER A 77 -9.83 -6.92 21.22
C SER A 77 -10.77 -8.12 21.16
N THR A 78 -10.43 -9.26 21.76
CA THR A 78 -11.27 -10.49 21.69
C THR A 78 -12.67 -10.32 22.31
N ALA A 79 -12.89 -9.33 23.18
CA ALA A 79 -14.21 -9.06 23.78
C ALA A 79 -14.93 -7.80 23.24
N GLN A 80 -14.20 -6.73 22.89
CA GLN A 80 -14.83 -5.46 22.49
C GLN A 80 -15.16 -5.39 20.98
N VAL A 81 -14.36 -6.03 20.12
CA VAL A 81 -14.62 -6.05 18.66
C VAL A 81 -15.82 -6.92 18.29
N ARG A 82 -16.06 -8.04 19.01
CA ARG A 82 -17.23 -8.89 18.78
C ARG A 82 -18.54 -8.14 19.06
N ARG A 83 -18.61 -7.42 20.19
CA ARG A 83 -19.78 -6.60 20.56
C ARG A 83 -20.04 -5.46 19.56
N LYS A 84 -18.99 -4.75 19.11
CA LYS A 84 -19.14 -3.69 18.10
C LYS A 84 -19.57 -4.24 16.73
N LYS A 85 -19.05 -5.40 16.32
CA LYS A 85 -19.41 -6.05 15.04
C LYS A 85 -20.88 -6.52 15.03
N GLU A 86 -21.36 -7.08 16.12
CA GLU A 86 -22.75 -7.55 16.25
C GLU A 86 -23.76 -6.40 16.29
N ALA A 87 -23.44 -5.31 17.00
CA ALA A 87 -24.29 -4.12 17.03
C ALA A 87 -24.43 -3.47 15.65
N PHE A 88 -23.32 -3.33 14.91
CA PHE A 88 -23.31 -2.75 13.57
C PHE A 88 -24.04 -3.63 12.54
N HIS A 89 -23.96 -4.96 12.66
CA HIS A 89 -24.68 -5.87 11.78
C HIS A 89 -26.20 -5.74 11.95
N ARG A 90 -26.66 -5.64 13.20
CA ARG A 90 -28.09 -5.43 13.51
C ARG A 90 -28.59 -4.09 12.98
N GLU A 91 -27.84 -3.02 13.20
CA GLU A 91 -28.20 -1.68 12.71
C GLU A 91 -28.32 -1.63 11.17
N ARG A 92 -27.43 -2.34 10.46
CA ARG A 92 -27.51 -2.46 9.00
C ARG A 92 -28.73 -3.25 8.53
N GLU A 93 -29.14 -4.30 9.24
CA GLU A 93 -30.35 -5.07 8.91
C GLU A 93 -31.62 -4.22 9.06
N ASP A 94 -31.71 -3.42 10.11
CA ASP A 94 -32.86 -2.54 10.32
C ASP A 94 -32.92 -1.43 9.27
N MET A 95 -31.77 -0.87 8.89
CA MET A 95 -31.66 0.11 7.80
C MET A 95 -32.07 -0.47 6.45
N VAL A 96 -31.69 -1.73 6.15
CA VAL A 96 -32.11 -2.42 4.92
C VAL A 96 -33.62 -2.64 4.92
N ARG A 97 -34.21 -3.13 6.01
CA ARG A 97 -35.68 -3.26 6.10
C ARG A 97 -36.41 -1.93 5.94
N GLN A 98 -35.91 -0.87 6.58
CA GLN A 98 -36.47 0.47 6.41
C GLN A 98 -36.38 0.92 4.96
N SER A 99 -35.26 0.66 4.27
CA SER A 99 -35.12 0.98 2.86
C SER A 99 -36.12 0.19 1.99
N GLU A 100 -36.34 -1.10 2.25
CA GLU A 100 -37.32 -1.92 1.52
C GLU A 100 -38.75 -1.40 1.68
N LEU A 101 -39.13 -0.97 2.90
CA LEU A 101 -40.43 -0.37 3.18
C LEU A 101 -40.60 0.99 2.49
N MET A 102 -39.55 1.81 2.45
CA MET A 102 -39.57 3.10 1.75
C MET A 102 -39.70 2.91 0.24
N PHE A 103 -39.02 1.92 -0.33
CA PHE A 103 -39.15 1.56 -1.75
C PHE A 103 -40.53 1.01 -2.08
N THR A 104 -41.10 0.14 -1.24
CA THR A 104 -42.43 -0.43 -1.47
C THR A 104 -43.52 0.64 -1.36
N LYS A 105 -43.40 1.55 -0.39
CA LYS A 105 -44.34 2.66 -0.21
C LYS A 105 -44.25 3.68 -1.36
N ALA A 106 -43.05 4.03 -1.80
CA ALA A 106 -42.86 4.93 -2.95
C ALA A 106 -43.42 4.33 -4.25
N VAL A 107 -43.33 3.01 -4.43
CA VAL A 107 -43.92 2.29 -5.58
C VAL A 107 -45.45 2.24 -5.50
N HIS A 108 -46.02 2.15 -4.28
CA HIS A 108 -47.47 2.15 -4.09
C HIS A 108 -48.10 3.55 -4.26
N GLU A 109 -47.43 4.60 -3.76
CA GLU A 109 -47.85 5.99 -3.94
C GLU A 109 -47.73 6.46 -5.40
N GLY A 110 -46.82 5.89 -6.18
CA GLY A 110 -46.71 6.12 -7.63
C GLY A 110 -47.82 5.48 -8.48
N ARG A 111 -48.64 4.57 -7.93
CA ARG A 111 -49.74 3.89 -8.66
C ARG A 111 -51.14 4.45 -8.39
N GLN A 112 -51.30 5.41 -7.47
CA GLN A 112 -52.61 6.04 -7.19
C GLN A 112 -52.88 7.32 -7.99
N GLY A 113 -52.00 7.69 -8.94
CA GLY A 113 -52.12 8.90 -9.75
C GLY A 113 -52.72 8.71 -11.15
N ILE A 114 -53.20 7.51 -11.52
CA ILE A 114 -53.79 7.25 -12.83
C ILE A 114 -54.98 6.30 -12.68
N GLU A 115 -56.15 6.82 -12.32
CA GLU A 115 -57.43 6.21 -12.68
C GLU A 115 -58.47 7.32 -12.92
N TYR A 116 -58.95 7.36 -14.18
CA TYR A 116 -60.06 8.06 -14.85
C TYR A 116 -60.40 9.52 -14.50
#